data_AF-A0A428QAF5-F1
#
_entry.id   AF-A0A428QAF5-F1
#
_cell.length_a   1.000
_cell.length_b   1.000
_cell.length_c   1.000
_cell.angle_alpha   90.00
_cell.angle_beta   90.00
_cell.angle_gamma   90.00
#
_symmetry.space_group_name_H-M   'P 1'
#
loop_
_entity.id
_entity.type
_entity.pdbx_description
1 polymer ?
#
loop_
_entity_poly.entity_id
_entity_poly.type
_entity_poly.pdbx_seq_one_letter_code
_entity_poly.pdbx_strand_id
1 'polypeptide(L)'
;MELDPSADWAESSLWFEFQMEHPVDKQLIQSMLEDAAMGRLGSGRQSQYGPIPISLFEYMMQIAQEDGWNWPPIPSSELYASGNLFNRIMECLGSTQNEATLVVTIRDINYVKTYLMQNQLPIADTRWAGLAKDNVNKLLAALRATVSMFDYMNSGSDGPYVSMKLLNIVNNVVLQVSYAENLWERHVGTNISPGFANFFVEWLGDWYTNVVTPKAQEFLRGAIAEIRKVWENETGKEARQVMEAVVMLEGRIDTLAIDVDWESEAFADDDE
;
A
#
# COMPACT_ATOMS: atom_id res chain seq x y z
N MET A 1 8.79 -14.49 -12.35
CA MET A 1 10.04 -13.72 -12.55
C MET A 1 10.72 -13.69 -11.20
N GLU A 2 11.64 -14.63 -10.94
CA GLU A 2 12.43 -14.60 -9.70
C GLU A 2 13.29 -13.32 -9.74
N LEU A 3 13.00 -12.39 -8.85
CA LEU A 3 13.74 -11.15 -8.71
C LEU A 3 15.03 -11.43 -7.95
N ASP A 4 16.10 -10.83 -8.44
CA ASP A 4 17.49 -11.07 -8.08
C ASP A 4 17.78 -10.83 -6.57
N PRO A 5 18.15 -11.87 -5.80
CA PRO A 5 18.52 -11.77 -4.39
C PRO A 5 19.87 -11.06 -4.16
N SER A 6 20.57 -10.70 -5.24
CA SER A 6 21.83 -9.97 -5.25
C SER A 6 21.67 -8.46 -5.41
N ALA A 7 20.45 -7.89 -5.29
CA ALA A 7 20.28 -6.45 -5.11
C ALA A 7 21.25 -5.97 -4.01
N ASP A 8 22.34 -5.34 -4.44
CA ASP A 8 23.52 -5.11 -3.63
C ASP A 8 23.29 -3.85 -2.82
N TRP A 9 22.63 -4.02 -1.68
CA TRP A 9 22.49 -2.99 -0.63
C TRP A 9 23.84 -2.44 -0.15
N ALA A 10 24.95 -3.08 -0.50
CA ALA A 10 26.30 -2.75 -0.07
C ALA A 10 27.07 -1.86 -1.07
N GLU A 11 26.59 -1.66 -2.31
CA GLU A 11 27.24 -0.78 -3.30
C GLU A 11 26.63 0.62 -3.40
N SER A 12 25.60 0.96 -2.62
CA SER A 12 25.00 2.31 -2.61
C SER A 12 25.82 3.33 -1.82
N SER A 13 27.12 3.41 -2.07
CA SER A 13 27.86 4.62 -1.76
C SER A 13 27.56 5.68 -2.83
N LEU A 14 26.80 6.71 -2.43
CA LEU A 14 26.69 8.07 -3.01
C LEU A 14 25.65 8.40 -4.09
N TRP A 15 24.79 7.48 -4.54
CA TRP A 15 23.73 7.86 -5.50
C TRP A 15 22.35 7.35 -5.06
N PHE A 16 21.44 8.28 -4.78
CA PHE A 16 20.01 7.97 -4.64
C PHE A 16 19.47 7.62 -6.03
N GLU A 17 19.08 6.37 -6.24
CA GLU A 17 18.34 5.99 -7.45
C GLU A 17 16.87 6.30 -7.22
N PHE A 18 16.36 7.30 -7.95
CA PHE A 18 14.97 7.69 -7.91
C PHE A 18 14.13 6.89 -8.90
N GLN A 19 12.93 6.51 -8.48
CA GLN A 19 11.98 5.75 -9.29
C GLN A 19 10.58 6.37 -9.17
N MET A 20 9.82 6.31 -10.27
CA MET A 20 8.38 6.57 -10.25
C MET A 20 7.67 5.34 -9.71
N GLU A 21 6.73 5.53 -8.80
CA GLU A 21 6.03 4.44 -8.14
C GLU A 21 4.55 4.78 -7.89
N HIS A 22 3.76 3.73 -7.62
CA HIS A 22 2.32 3.81 -7.33
C HIS A 22 2.08 3.75 -5.81
N PRO A 23 1.53 4.78 -5.16
CA PRO A 23 1.31 4.76 -3.70
C PRO A 23 0.55 3.52 -3.20
N VAL A 24 -0.42 3.05 -3.98
CA VAL A 24 -1.11 1.77 -3.80
C VAL A 24 -0.63 0.79 -4.86
N ASP A 25 -0.12 -0.38 -4.43
CA ASP A 25 0.35 -1.40 -5.36
C ASP A 25 -0.81 -2.06 -6.09
N LYS A 26 -0.75 -2.07 -7.42
CA LYS A 26 -1.78 -2.66 -8.31
C LYS A 26 -2.11 -4.13 -8.02
N GLN A 27 -1.15 -4.87 -7.48
CA GLN A 27 -1.34 -6.29 -7.13
C GLN A 27 -2.33 -6.47 -5.97
N LEU A 28 -2.50 -5.46 -5.11
CA LEU A 28 -3.45 -5.49 -3.99
C LEU A 28 -4.90 -5.56 -4.45
N ILE A 29 -5.21 -5.04 -5.64
CA ILE A 29 -6.57 -5.04 -6.16
C ILE A 29 -7.11 -6.45 -6.32
N GLN A 30 -6.28 -7.41 -6.74
CA GLN A 30 -6.72 -8.80 -6.84
C GLN A 30 -7.12 -9.36 -5.47
N SER A 31 -6.24 -9.23 -4.46
CA SER A 31 -6.52 -9.71 -3.11
C SER A 31 -7.76 -9.06 -2.51
N MET A 32 -7.91 -7.75 -2.70
CA MET A 32 -9.06 -6.99 -2.24
C MET A 32 -10.38 -7.50 -2.85
N LEU A 33 -10.40 -7.83 -4.14
CA LEU A 33 -11.60 -8.36 -4.80
C LEU A 33 -11.98 -9.75 -4.29
N GLU A 34 -10.98 -10.60 -4.05
CA GLU A 34 -11.18 -11.92 -3.45
C GLU A 34 -11.77 -11.79 -2.04
N ASP A 35 -11.24 -10.87 -1.23
CA ASP A 35 -11.72 -10.56 0.11
C ASP A 35 -13.13 -9.95 0.11
N ALA A 36 -13.41 -9.05 -0.84
CA ALA A 36 -14.72 -8.42 -1.04
C ALA A 36 -15.82 -9.46 -1.30
N ALA A 37 -15.55 -10.42 -2.19
CA ALA A 37 -16.48 -11.51 -2.48
C ALA A 37 -16.75 -12.40 -1.25
N MET A 38 -15.81 -12.48 -0.31
CA MET A 38 -15.93 -13.24 0.94
C MET A 38 -16.47 -12.42 2.12
N GLY A 39 -16.59 -11.09 1.98
CA GLY A 39 -16.97 -10.18 3.06
C GLY A 39 -15.93 -10.09 4.17
N ARG A 40 -14.64 -10.20 3.80
CA ARG A 40 -13.52 -10.15 4.72
C ARG A 40 -12.63 -8.96 4.40
N LEU A 41 -11.85 -8.52 5.37
CA LEU A 41 -10.76 -7.57 5.20
C LEU A 41 -9.46 -8.35 5.02
N GLY A 42 -8.40 -7.74 4.51
CA GLY A 42 -7.16 -8.46 4.22
C GLY A 42 -6.42 -8.99 5.46
N SER A 43 -6.73 -8.48 6.66
CA SER A 43 -6.33 -9.09 7.94
C SER A 43 -7.10 -10.37 8.30
N GLY A 44 -8.14 -10.73 7.54
CA GLY A 44 -9.07 -11.82 7.81
C GLY A 44 -10.25 -11.44 8.72
N ARG A 45 -10.32 -10.19 9.20
CA ARG A 45 -11.49 -9.66 9.93
C ARG A 45 -12.73 -9.64 9.03
N GLN A 46 -13.91 -9.64 9.62
CA GLN A 46 -15.15 -9.49 8.86
C GLN A 46 -15.40 -8.02 8.55
N SER A 47 -15.76 -7.70 7.30
CA SER A 47 -16.12 -6.33 6.90
C SER A 47 -17.48 -5.95 7.49
N GLN A 48 -17.64 -4.66 7.82
CA GLN A 48 -18.93 -4.10 8.23
C GLN A 48 -19.99 -4.11 7.11
N TYR A 49 -19.56 -4.13 5.84
CA TYR A 49 -20.45 -4.18 4.67
C TYR A 49 -20.79 -5.61 4.23
N GLY A 50 -20.16 -6.62 4.83
CA GLY A 50 -20.35 -8.01 4.47
C GLY A 50 -19.87 -8.33 3.05
N PRO A 51 -20.28 -9.48 2.49
CA PRO A 51 -19.85 -9.91 1.16
C PRO A 51 -20.45 -9.06 0.04
N ILE A 52 -19.59 -8.56 -0.84
CA ILE A 52 -20.01 -7.85 -2.05
C ILE A 52 -20.57 -8.86 -3.07
N PRO A 53 -21.78 -8.65 -3.63
CA PRO A 53 -22.40 -9.60 -4.55
C PRO A 53 -21.54 -9.90 -5.78
N ILE A 54 -21.35 -11.18 -6.11
CA ILE A 54 -20.61 -11.58 -7.31
C ILE A 54 -21.24 -11.01 -8.59
N SER A 55 -22.57 -10.90 -8.61
CA SER A 55 -23.32 -10.29 -9.73
C SER A 55 -22.92 -8.84 -9.98
N LEU A 56 -22.47 -8.10 -8.95
CA LEU A 56 -21.92 -6.76 -9.13
C LEU A 56 -20.62 -6.82 -9.94
N PHE A 57 -19.68 -7.71 -9.59
CA PHE A 57 -18.42 -7.89 -10.32
C PHE A 57 -18.63 -8.33 -11.77
N GLU A 58 -19.61 -9.20 -12.03
CA GLU A 58 -19.99 -9.61 -13.38
C GLU A 58 -20.53 -8.42 -14.19
N TYR A 59 -21.38 -7.60 -13.56
CA TYR A 59 -21.99 -6.42 -14.16
C TYR A 59 -20.94 -5.31 -14.43
N MET A 60 -19.97 -5.13 -13.53
CA MET A 60 -18.87 -4.16 -13.64
C MET A 60 -18.02 -4.28 -14.92
N MET A 61 -18.00 -5.46 -15.54
CA MET A 61 -17.30 -5.66 -16.82
C MET A 61 -18.05 -5.08 -18.02
N GLN A 62 -19.36 -4.82 -17.90
CA GLN A 62 -20.26 -4.46 -19.02
C GLN A 62 -21.02 -3.14 -18.82
N ILE A 63 -20.97 -2.54 -17.63
CA ILE A 63 -21.73 -1.35 -17.21
C ILE A 63 -21.86 -0.25 -18.27
N ALA A 64 -20.78 0.10 -18.98
CA ALA A 64 -20.81 1.28 -19.85
C ALA A 64 -21.73 1.18 -21.05
N GLN A 65 -22.09 -0.04 -21.46
CA GLN A 65 -23.00 -0.24 -22.58
C GLN A 65 -24.43 0.18 -22.23
N GLU A 66 -24.82 0.10 -20.96
CA GLU A 66 -26.18 0.37 -20.50
C GLU A 66 -26.44 1.87 -20.24
N ASP A 67 -25.44 2.63 -19.78
CA ASP A 67 -25.58 4.08 -19.49
C ASP A 67 -24.96 4.99 -20.58
N GLY A 68 -24.77 4.47 -21.80
CA GLY A 68 -24.30 5.28 -22.93
C GLY A 68 -22.90 5.88 -22.73
N TRP A 69 -22.03 5.20 -21.98
CA TRP A 69 -20.65 5.60 -21.68
C TRP A 69 -20.48 6.87 -20.81
N ASN A 70 -21.51 7.28 -20.07
CA ASN A 70 -21.51 8.52 -19.28
C ASN A 70 -20.86 8.38 -17.88
N TRP A 71 -19.68 7.79 -17.82
CA TRP A 71 -18.94 7.66 -16.56
C TRP A 71 -18.51 9.02 -15.99
N PRO A 72 -18.50 9.19 -14.66
CA PRO A 72 -17.84 10.34 -14.05
C PRO A 72 -16.36 10.37 -14.48
N PRO A 73 -15.82 11.54 -14.85
CA PRO A 73 -14.43 11.65 -15.27
C PRO A 73 -13.50 11.25 -14.12
N ILE A 74 -12.35 10.66 -14.46
CA ILE A 74 -11.27 10.46 -13.49
C ILE A 74 -10.45 11.76 -13.51
N PRO A 75 -10.36 12.51 -12.40
CA PRO A 75 -9.52 13.71 -12.33
C PRO A 75 -8.09 13.39 -12.78
N SER A 76 -7.51 14.26 -13.62
CA SER A 76 -6.20 14.07 -14.28
C SER A 76 -6.14 12.98 -15.37
N SER A 77 -7.27 12.37 -15.71
CA SER A 77 -7.44 11.45 -16.85
C SER A 77 -8.85 11.54 -17.43
N GLU A 78 -9.30 12.77 -17.72
CA GLU A 78 -10.70 13.07 -18.07
C GLU A 78 -11.13 12.43 -19.39
N LEU A 79 -10.18 12.15 -20.28
CA LEU A 79 -10.42 11.51 -21.58
C LEU A 79 -10.43 9.98 -21.50
N TYR A 80 -10.20 9.39 -20.32
CA TYR A 80 -10.16 7.95 -20.15
C TYR A 80 -11.54 7.32 -20.34
N ALA A 81 -11.71 6.66 -21.48
CA ALA A 81 -12.99 6.15 -21.97
C ALA A 81 -13.10 4.61 -21.88
N SER A 82 -12.61 4.00 -20.81
CA SER A 82 -12.89 2.58 -20.54
C SER A 82 -14.28 2.43 -19.92
N GLY A 83 -15.05 1.50 -20.48
CA GLY A 83 -16.35 1.14 -19.95
C GLY A 83 -16.36 0.05 -18.88
N ASN A 84 -15.20 -0.56 -18.66
CA ASN A 84 -14.98 -1.59 -17.66
C ASN A 84 -14.50 -0.92 -16.35
N LEU A 85 -15.19 -1.18 -15.23
CA LEU A 85 -14.85 -0.55 -13.95
C LEU A 85 -13.44 -0.92 -13.47
N PHE A 86 -12.98 -2.17 -13.63
CA PHE A 86 -11.63 -2.56 -13.21
C PHE A 86 -10.56 -1.72 -13.90
N ASN A 87 -10.69 -1.51 -15.20
CA ASN A 87 -9.79 -0.63 -15.94
C ASN A 87 -9.80 0.81 -15.39
N ARG A 88 -10.98 1.33 -14.98
CA ARG A 88 -11.11 2.65 -14.37
C ARG A 88 -10.48 2.71 -12.98
N ILE A 89 -10.67 1.69 -12.13
CA ILE A 89 -9.98 1.56 -10.83
C ILE A 89 -8.46 1.56 -11.04
N MET A 90 -7.96 0.76 -12.00
CA MET A 90 -6.54 0.70 -12.33
C MET A 90 -5.98 2.02 -12.85
N GLU A 91 -6.80 2.81 -13.56
CA GLU A 91 -6.46 4.17 -13.99
C GLU A 91 -6.40 5.14 -12.81
N CYS A 92 -7.28 5.00 -11.81
CA CYS A 92 -7.22 5.79 -10.57
C CYS A 92 -5.90 5.57 -9.81
N LEU A 93 -5.36 4.34 -9.80
CA LEU A 93 -4.06 4.03 -9.21
C LEU A 93 -2.87 4.64 -9.97
N GLY A 94 -3.10 5.12 -11.19
CA GLY A 94 -2.12 5.74 -12.05
C GLY A 94 -1.74 4.89 -13.26
N SER A 95 -1.37 5.57 -14.34
CA SER A 95 -0.95 4.95 -15.61
C SER A 95 -0.03 5.91 -16.36
N THR A 96 0.36 5.54 -17.60
CA THR A 96 1.04 6.48 -18.50
C THR A 96 0.13 7.61 -18.98
N GLN A 97 -1.19 7.50 -18.76
CA GLN A 97 -2.18 8.54 -19.08
C GLN A 97 -2.56 9.35 -17.83
N ASN A 98 -2.53 8.72 -16.65
CA ASN A 98 -2.73 9.35 -15.35
C ASN A 98 -1.46 9.31 -14.49
N GLU A 99 -0.49 10.18 -14.78
CA GLU A 99 0.75 10.28 -14.01
C GLU A 99 0.58 11.11 -12.71
N ALA A 100 -0.56 11.80 -12.56
CA ALA A 100 -0.80 12.72 -11.45
C ALA A 100 -0.83 12.03 -10.08
N THR A 101 -1.16 10.74 -10.04
CA THR A 101 -1.16 9.91 -8.82
C THR A 101 0.17 9.18 -8.58
N LEU A 102 1.12 9.24 -9.52
CA LEU A 102 2.45 8.68 -9.35
C LEU A 102 3.32 9.57 -8.45
N VAL A 103 4.22 8.95 -7.71
CA VAL A 103 5.14 9.62 -6.78
C VAL A 103 6.57 9.18 -7.04
N VAL A 104 7.52 10.06 -6.73
CA VAL A 104 8.94 9.74 -6.79
C VAL A 104 9.35 9.14 -5.44
N THR A 105 10.10 8.05 -5.47
CA THR A 105 10.70 7.44 -4.29
C THR A 105 12.15 7.06 -4.53
N ILE A 106 12.86 6.72 -3.46
CA ILE A 106 14.18 6.11 -3.53
C ILE A 106 14.00 4.59 -3.67
N ARG A 107 14.79 3.95 -4.54
CA ARG A 107 14.74 2.51 -4.83
C ARG A 107 14.65 1.62 -3.59
N ASP A 108 15.42 1.92 -2.55
CA ASP A 108 15.46 1.12 -1.31
C ASP A 108 14.13 1.16 -0.54
N ILE A 109 13.47 2.33 -0.51
CA ILE A 109 12.12 2.49 0.07
C ILE A 109 11.10 1.75 -0.78
N ASN A 110 11.17 1.90 -2.11
CA ASN A 110 10.28 1.22 -3.04
C ASN A 110 10.35 -0.32 -2.91
N TYR A 111 11.58 -0.83 -2.77
CA TYR A 111 11.84 -2.25 -2.59
C TYR A 111 11.13 -2.74 -1.33
N VAL A 112 11.37 -2.10 -0.18
CA VAL A 112 10.76 -2.53 1.08
C VAL A 112 9.23 -2.43 1.03
N LYS A 113 8.69 -1.34 0.47
CA LYS A 113 7.26 -1.17 0.21
C LYS A 113 6.69 -2.35 -0.55
N THR A 114 7.29 -2.70 -1.69
CA THR A 114 6.82 -3.80 -2.55
C THR A 114 6.63 -5.11 -1.79
N TYR A 115 7.57 -5.48 -0.90
CA TYR A 115 7.46 -6.71 -0.11
C TYR A 115 6.42 -6.58 1.01
N LEU A 116 6.45 -5.49 1.76
CA LEU A 116 5.53 -5.30 2.88
C LEU A 116 4.08 -5.18 2.43
N MET A 117 3.83 -4.52 1.30
CA MET A 117 2.51 -4.47 0.68
C MET A 117 1.99 -5.85 0.32
N GLN A 118 2.86 -6.79 -0.05
CA GLN A 118 2.48 -8.18 -0.34
C GLN A 118 2.44 -9.08 0.91
N ASN A 119 2.45 -8.49 2.12
CA ASN A 119 2.53 -9.21 3.39
C ASN A 119 3.79 -10.11 3.50
N GLN A 120 4.91 -9.67 2.90
CA GLN A 120 6.18 -10.38 2.92
C GLN A 120 7.26 -9.59 3.67
N LEU A 121 8.22 -10.31 4.24
CA LEU A 121 9.40 -9.71 4.87
C LEU A 121 10.35 -9.20 3.77
N PRO A 122 10.89 -7.97 3.87
CA PRO A 122 11.84 -7.44 2.88
C PRO A 122 13.12 -8.28 2.75
N ILE A 123 13.53 -8.93 3.85
CA ILE A 123 14.57 -9.94 3.87
C ILE A 123 14.01 -11.13 4.64
N ALA A 124 14.07 -12.32 4.05
CA ALA A 124 13.64 -13.56 4.70
C ALA A 124 14.36 -13.78 6.05
N ASP A 125 13.60 -14.21 7.04
CA ASP A 125 14.02 -14.48 8.43
C ASP A 125 15.25 -15.40 8.54
N THR A 126 15.29 -16.45 7.73
CA THR A 126 16.41 -17.40 7.63
C THR A 126 17.75 -16.75 7.28
N ARG A 127 17.75 -15.52 6.73
CA ARG A 127 18.98 -14.80 6.35
C ARG A 127 19.48 -13.84 7.42
N TRP A 128 18.68 -13.49 8.42
CA TRP A 128 19.02 -12.43 9.37
C TRP A 128 20.28 -12.74 10.18
N ALA A 129 20.41 -13.95 10.72
CA ALA A 129 21.58 -14.34 11.52
C ALA A 129 22.89 -14.28 10.71
N GLY A 130 22.85 -14.77 9.46
CA GLY A 130 24.00 -14.70 8.55
C GLY A 130 24.36 -13.26 8.19
N LEU A 131 23.37 -12.41 7.87
CA LEU A 131 23.61 -11.01 7.57
C LEU A 131 24.08 -10.22 8.79
N ALA A 132 23.54 -10.48 9.98
CA ALA A 132 23.99 -9.85 11.21
C ALA A 132 25.48 -10.10 11.45
N LYS A 133 25.98 -11.30 11.12
CA LYS A 133 27.39 -11.67 11.27
C LYS A 133 28.27 -11.16 10.13
N ASP A 134 27.87 -11.40 8.89
CA ASP A 134 28.75 -11.30 7.73
C ASP A 134 28.56 -9.98 6.95
N ASN A 135 27.41 -9.31 7.10
CA ASN A 135 27.10 -8.05 6.41
C ASN A 135 26.02 -7.23 7.15
N VAL A 136 26.35 -6.77 8.36
CA VAL A 136 25.40 -6.05 9.23
C VAL A 136 24.87 -4.76 8.59
N ASN A 137 25.70 -4.10 7.76
CA ASN A 137 25.32 -2.86 7.08
C ASN A 137 24.16 -3.06 6.10
N LYS A 138 24.12 -4.19 5.38
CA LYS A 138 23.00 -4.56 4.50
C LYS A 138 21.70 -4.74 5.30
N LEU A 139 21.78 -5.37 6.47
CA LEU A 139 20.61 -5.54 7.34
C LEU A 139 20.15 -4.21 7.93
N LEU A 140 21.07 -3.37 8.42
CA LEU A 140 20.77 -2.02 8.92
C LEU A 140 20.19 -1.10 7.84
N ALA A 141 20.64 -1.21 6.58
CA ALA A 141 20.08 -0.46 5.47
C ALA A 141 18.62 -0.82 5.21
N ALA A 142 18.29 -2.11 5.18
CA ALA A 142 16.91 -2.58 5.02
C ALA A 142 16.00 -2.17 6.20
N LEU A 143 16.52 -2.23 7.44
CA LEU A 143 15.79 -1.75 8.62
C LEU A 143 15.49 -0.25 8.52
N ARG A 144 16.48 0.56 8.12
CA ARG A 144 16.29 2.01 7.89
C ARG A 144 15.28 2.28 6.79
N ALA A 145 15.38 1.60 5.65
CA ALA A 145 14.44 1.74 4.55
C ALA A 145 13.01 1.36 4.96
N THR A 146 12.84 0.34 5.81
CA THR A 146 11.53 -0.03 6.39
C THR A 146 10.94 1.09 7.20
N VAL A 147 11.72 1.68 8.10
CA VAL A 147 11.25 2.81 8.91
C VAL A 147 10.96 4.04 8.03
N SER A 148 11.85 4.37 7.09
CA SER A 148 11.68 5.48 6.17
C SER A 148 10.50 5.32 5.22
N MET A 149 10.05 4.10 4.94
CA MET A 149 8.82 3.86 4.18
C MET A 149 7.61 4.49 4.89
N PHE A 150 7.50 4.41 6.22
CA PHE A 150 6.38 5.02 6.93
C PHE A 150 6.44 6.55 6.87
N ASP A 151 7.64 7.14 7.01
CA ASP A 151 7.84 8.58 6.81
C ASP A 151 7.47 9.02 5.39
N TYR A 152 7.82 8.18 4.41
CA TYR A 152 7.51 8.40 3.02
C TYR A 152 6.00 8.35 2.75
N MET A 153 5.30 7.33 3.24
CA MET A 153 3.85 7.18 3.07
C MET A 153 3.08 8.35 3.69
N ASN A 154 3.58 8.86 4.82
CA ASN A 154 2.99 10.00 5.54
C ASN A 154 3.53 11.36 5.08
N SER A 155 4.29 11.41 3.98
CA SER A 155 4.91 12.66 3.54
C SER A 155 3.86 13.66 3.02
N GLY A 156 3.88 14.86 3.60
CA GLY A 156 3.09 16.01 3.17
C GLY A 156 3.76 16.82 2.05
N SER A 157 3.37 18.09 1.92
CA SER A 157 3.86 19.00 0.88
C SER A 157 5.37 19.27 0.90
N ASP A 158 6.01 19.07 2.06
CA ASP A 158 7.47 19.22 2.23
C ASP A 158 8.25 17.99 1.71
N GLY A 159 7.55 16.97 1.21
CA GLY A 159 8.10 15.75 0.61
C GLY A 159 7.38 15.38 -0.70
N PRO A 160 7.37 14.09 -1.08
CA PRO A 160 6.69 13.63 -2.32
C PRO A 160 5.16 13.73 -2.30
N TYR A 161 4.59 14.24 -1.20
CA TYR A 161 3.16 14.47 -0.99
C TYR A 161 2.29 13.22 -1.15
N VAL A 162 2.81 12.08 -0.67
CA VAL A 162 2.21 10.75 -0.86
C VAL A 162 0.83 10.65 -0.20
N SER A 163 0.65 11.25 0.99
CA SER A 163 -0.63 11.21 1.70
C SER A 163 -1.78 11.83 0.89
N MET A 164 -1.53 12.97 0.25
CA MET A 164 -2.51 13.63 -0.64
C MET A 164 -2.75 12.80 -1.91
N LYS A 165 -1.71 12.15 -2.44
CA LYS A 165 -1.84 11.26 -3.61
C LYS A 165 -2.70 10.04 -3.28
N LEU A 166 -2.53 9.46 -2.10
CA LEU A 166 -3.36 8.38 -1.58
C LEU A 166 -4.81 8.82 -1.43
N LEU A 167 -5.05 9.98 -0.83
CA LEU A 167 -6.41 10.54 -0.71
C LEU A 167 -7.07 10.72 -2.09
N ASN A 168 -6.33 11.26 -3.07
CA ASN A 168 -6.83 11.40 -4.45
C ASN A 168 -7.15 10.05 -5.09
N ILE A 169 -6.31 9.04 -4.87
CA ILE A 169 -6.58 7.67 -5.33
C ILE A 169 -7.87 7.15 -4.70
N VAL A 170 -8.01 7.28 -3.38
CA VAL A 170 -9.19 6.81 -2.64
C VAL A 170 -10.46 7.48 -3.14
N ASN A 171 -10.47 8.81 -3.22
CA ASN A 171 -11.63 9.58 -3.71
C ASN A 171 -11.99 9.21 -5.15
N ASN A 172 -10.99 9.03 -6.02
CA ASN A 172 -11.23 8.63 -7.40
C ASN A 172 -11.82 7.22 -7.49
N VAL A 173 -11.31 6.25 -6.72
CA VAL A 173 -11.86 4.89 -6.69
C VAL A 173 -13.28 4.90 -6.14
N VAL A 174 -13.53 5.58 -5.02
CA VAL A 174 -14.87 5.73 -4.43
C VAL A 174 -15.86 6.31 -5.45
N LEU A 175 -15.49 7.39 -6.14
CA LEU A 175 -16.34 7.99 -7.18
C LEU A 175 -16.72 7.00 -8.29
N GLN A 176 -15.75 6.24 -8.81
CA GLN A 176 -16.01 5.26 -9.88
C GLN A 176 -16.84 4.07 -9.36
N VAL A 177 -16.55 3.58 -8.16
CA VAL A 177 -17.26 2.44 -7.57
C VAL A 177 -18.69 2.82 -7.20
N SER A 178 -18.91 3.93 -6.49
CA SER A 178 -20.26 4.38 -6.10
C SER A 178 -21.17 4.59 -7.31
N TYR A 179 -20.64 5.14 -8.41
CA TYR A 179 -21.41 5.26 -9.65
C TYR A 179 -21.78 3.88 -10.24
N ALA A 180 -20.87 2.91 -10.20
CA ALA A 180 -21.13 1.55 -10.66
C ALA A 180 -22.18 0.82 -9.80
N GLU A 181 -22.13 1.01 -8.48
CA GLU A 181 -23.12 0.46 -7.54
C GLU A 181 -24.53 0.98 -7.85
N ASN A 182 -24.65 2.30 -8.06
CA ASN A 182 -25.91 2.94 -8.44
C ASN A 182 -26.50 2.38 -9.74
N LEU A 183 -25.68 2.08 -10.74
CA LEU A 183 -26.14 1.45 -11.98
C LEU A 183 -26.57 0.01 -11.76
N TRP A 184 -25.82 -0.74 -10.97
CA TRP A 184 -26.15 -2.13 -10.63
C TRP A 184 -27.48 -2.21 -9.87
N GLU A 185 -27.70 -1.33 -8.91
CA GLU A 185 -28.95 -1.25 -8.13
C GLU A 185 -30.17 -1.10 -9.04
N ARG A 186 -30.08 -0.18 -10.00
CA ARG A 186 -31.12 0.04 -11.03
C ARG A 186 -31.31 -1.20 -11.90
N HIS A 187 -30.22 -1.84 -12.31
CA HIS A 187 -30.26 -3.02 -13.18
C HIS A 187 -30.96 -4.20 -12.51
N VAL A 188 -30.66 -4.49 -11.23
CA VAL A 188 -31.27 -5.59 -10.49
C VAL A 188 -32.61 -5.23 -9.84
N GLY A 189 -33.01 -3.96 -9.90
CA GLY A 189 -34.27 -3.47 -9.33
C GLY A 189 -34.29 -3.48 -7.79
N THR A 190 -33.14 -3.23 -7.17
CA THR A 190 -33.01 -3.07 -5.71
C THR A 190 -32.71 -1.62 -5.35
N ASN A 191 -33.06 -1.23 -4.13
CA ASN A 191 -32.65 0.05 -3.53
C ASN A 191 -31.64 -0.15 -2.39
N ILE A 192 -30.95 -1.30 -2.41
CA ILE A 192 -29.96 -1.68 -1.39
C ILE A 192 -28.60 -1.60 -2.05
N SER A 193 -27.78 -0.66 -1.58
CA SER A 193 -26.41 -0.54 -2.03
C SER A 193 -25.56 -1.69 -1.52
N PRO A 194 -24.71 -2.30 -2.37
CA PRO A 194 -23.81 -3.36 -1.95
C PRO A 194 -22.66 -2.86 -1.04
N GLY A 195 -22.42 -1.55 -0.95
CA GLY A 195 -21.45 -0.95 -0.04
C GLY A 195 -19.98 -1.18 -0.42
N PHE A 196 -19.69 -1.50 -1.68
CA PHE A 196 -18.37 -1.78 -2.20
C PHE A 196 -17.43 -0.56 -2.17
N ALA A 197 -17.92 0.66 -2.44
CA ALA A 197 -17.08 1.85 -2.32
C ALA A 197 -16.57 2.05 -0.89
N ASN A 198 -17.45 1.85 0.10
CA ASN A 198 -17.06 1.91 1.49
C ASN A 198 -16.19 0.72 1.92
N PHE A 199 -16.49 -0.48 1.42
CA PHE A 199 -15.66 -1.67 1.63
C PHE A 199 -14.21 -1.41 1.16
N PHE A 200 -14.01 -0.76 0.02
CA PHE A 200 -12.67 -0.42 -0.48
C PHE A 200 -11.88 0.41 0.54
N VAL A 201 -12.51 1.45 1.12
CA VAL A 201 -11.88 2.30 2.13
C VAL A 201 -11.57 1.52 3.41
N GLU A 202 -12.54 0.74 3.90
CA GLU A 202 -12.36 -0.12 5.08
C GLU A 202 -11.23 -1.15 4.87
N TRP A 203 -11.20 -1.81 3.71
CA TRP A 203 -10.21 -2.82 3.36
C TRP A 203 -8.80 -2.24 3.26
N LEU A 204 -8.65 -1.08 2.61
CA LEU A 204 -7.34 -0.46 2.44
C LEU A 204 -6.79 0.06 3.78
N GLY A 205 -7.65 0.66 4.61
CA GLY A 205 -7.28 1.08 5.97
C GLY A 205 -6.89 -0.11 6.85
N ASP A 206 -7.64 -1.22 6.75
CA ASP A 206 -7.30 -2.48 7.40
C ASP A 206 -5.96 -3.04 6.93
N TRP A 207 -5.70 -3.04 5.61
CA TRP A 207 -4.47 -3.57 5.05
C TRP A 207 -3.25 -2.85 5.59
N TYR A 208 -3.24 -1.52 5.57
CA TYR A 208 -2.11 -0.75 6.08
C TYR A 208 -1.94 -0.90 7.60
N THR A 209 -3.04 -0.88 8.35
CA THR A 209 -3.00 -0.89 9.83
C THR A 209 -2.71 -2.28 10.38
N ASN A 210 -3.35 -3.32 9.85
CA ASN A 210 -3.37 -4.65 10.45
C ASN A 210 -2.58 -5.70 9.67
N VAL A 211 -2.08 -5.38 8.47
CA VAL A 211 -1.23 -6.30 7.68
C VAL A 211 0.17 -5.72 7.50
N VAL A 212 0.28 -4.55 6.85
CA VAL A 212 1.57 -3.93 6.52
C VAL A 212 2.33 -3.50 7.77
N THR A 213 1.68 -2.77 8.68
CA THR A 213 2.33 -2.27 9.90
C THR A 213 2.85 -3.40 10.80
N PRO A 214 2.06 -4.43 11.15
CA PRO A 214 2.56 -5.55 11.94
C PRO A 214 3.67 -6.33 11.24
N LYS A 215 3.59 -6.52 9.92
CA LYS A 215 4.64 -7.21 9.15
C LYS A 215 5.96 -6.44 9.16
N ALA A 216 5.91 -5.10 9.06
CA ALA A 216 7.09 -4.25 9.19
C ALA A 216 7.70 -4.35 10.59
N GLN A 217 6.85 -4.29 11.63
CA GLN A 217 7.31 -4.43 13.01
C GLN A 217 7.91 -5.82 13.29
N GLU A 218 7.34 -6.89 12.72
CA GLU A 218 7.90 -8.25 12.78
C GLU A 218 9.31 -8.29 12.19
N PHE A 219 9.50 -7.74 10.99
CA PHE A 219 10.82 -7.64 10.35
C PHE A 219 11.81 -6.89 11.23
N LEU A 220 11.43 -5.70 11.71
CA LEU A 220 12.29 -4.84 12.51
C LEU A 220 12.71 -5.53 13.81
N ARG A 221 11.76 -6.05 14.59
CA ARG A 221 12.03 -6.72 15.88
C ARG A 221 12.89 -7.96 15.68
N GLY A 222 12.57 -8.79 14.69
CA GLY A 222 13.27 -10.04 14.41
C GLY A 222 14.72 -9.81 14.00
N ALA A 223 14.95 -8.94 13.02
CA ALA A 223 16.29 -8.64 12.54
C ALA A 223 17.15 -7.88 13.58
N ILE A 224 16.56 -6.95 14.35
CA ILE A 224 17.28 -6.27 15.45
C ILE A 224 17.71 -7.27 16.54
N ALA A 225 16.87 -8.25 16.87
CA ALA A 225 17.22 -9.28 17.84
C ALA A 225 18.46 -10.08 17.38
N GLU A 226 18.56 -10.42 16.10
CA GLU A 226 19.74 -11.09 15.55
C GLU A 226 20.99 -10.22 15.56
N ILE A 227 20.86 -8.91 15.26
CA ILE A 227 21.99 -7.97 15.39
C ILE A 227 22.49 -7.90 16.83
N ARG A 228 21.58 -7.78 17.80
CA ARG A 228 21.93 -7.75 19.24
C ARG A 228 22.69 -8.99 19.67
N LYS A 229 22.22 -10.19 19.30
CA LYS A 229 22.89 -11.46 19.61
C LYS A 229 24.36 -11.49 19.18
N VAL A 230 24.67 -10.88 18.03
CA VAL A 230 26.02 -10.86 17.46
C VAL A 230 26.86 -9.70 18.01
N TRP A 231 26.31 -8.50 18.14
CA TRP A 231 27.08 -7.27 18.33
C TRP A 231 27.01 -6.66 19.73
N GLU A 232 26.08 -7.07 20.60
CA GLU A 232 25.83 -6.41 21.89
C GLU A 232 27.02 -6.48 22.86
N ASN A 233 27.78 -7.57 22.80
CA ASN A 233 28.98 -7.76 23.62
C ASN A 233 30.29 -7.44 22.88
N GLU A 234 30.20 -7.07 21.60
CA GLU A 234 31.36 -6.70 20.80
C GLU A 234 31.88 -5.32 21.22
N THR A 235 33.19 -5.15 21.14
CA THR A 235 33.84 -3.90 21.55
C THR A 235 34.51 -3.24 20.35
N GLY A 236 34.53 -1.91 20.33
CA GLY A 236 35.17 -1.14 19.26
C GLY A 236 34.31 0.00 18.75
N LYS A 237 34.81 0.69 17.71
CA LYS A 237 34.07 1.80 17.08
C LYS A 237 32.88 1.30 16.29
N GLU A 238 33.07 0.26 15.48
CA GLU A 238 32.02 -0.29 14.61
C GLU A 238 30.85 -0.86 15.42
N ALA A 239 31.12 -1.70 16.43
CA ALA A 239 30.10 -2.23 17.32
C ALA A 239 29.25 -1.13 17.98
N ARG A 240 29.88 -0.03 18.44
CA ARG A 240 29.15 1.14 18.97
C ARG A 240 28.23 1.78 17.93
N GLN A 241 28.71 1.95 16.70
CA GLN A 241 27.91 2.54 15.62
C GLN A 241 26.72 1.64 15.21
N VAL A 242 26.93 0.33 15.17
CA VAL A 242 25.87 -0.66 14.92
C VAL A 242 24.81 -0.57 16.02
N MET A 243 25.23 -0.56 17.29
CA MET A 243 24.31 -0.53 18.42
C MET A 243 23.58 0.82 18.56
N GLU A 244 24.23 1.95 18.24
CA GLU A 244 23.57 3.26 18.14
C GLU A 244 22.47 3.24 17.07
N ALA A 245 22.75 2.68 15.90
CA ALA A 245 21.75 2.54 14.84
C ALA A 245 20.58 1.63 15.26
N VAL A 246 20.87 0.52 15.93
CA VAL A 246 19.84 -0.39 16.47
C VAL A 246 18.93 0.34 17.47
N VAL A 247 19.50 1.07 18.44
CA VAL A 247 18.71 1.79 19.45
C VAL A 247 17.81 2.84 18.80
N MET A 248 18.30 3.57 17.80
CA MET A 248 17.47 4.54 17.08
C MET A 248 16.33 3.88 16.31
N LEU A 249 16.57 2.76 15.63
CA LEU A 249 15.55 2.04 14.88
C LEU A 249 14.52 1.39 15.80
N GLU A 250 14.96 0.79 16.89
CA GLU A 250 14.12 0.14 17.90
C GLU A 250 13.15 1.13 18.54
N GLY A 251 13.63 2.34 18.87
CA GLY A 251 12.79 3.41 19.41
C GLY A 251 11.66 3.88 18.49
N ARG A 252 11.68 3.49 17.20
CA ARG A 252 10.64 3.86 16.23
C ARG A 252 9.60 2.78 15.97
N ILE A 253 9.87 1.51 16.33
CA ILE A 253 9.05 0.35 15.92
C ILE A 253 7.58 0.52 16.31
N ASP A 254 7.32 0.89 17.58
CA ASP A 254 5.96 0.96 18.11
C ASP A 254 5.22 2.23 17.67
N THR A 255 5.93 3.18 17.04
CA THR A 255 5.36 4.44 16.51
C THR A 255 5.04 4.35 15.02
N LEU A 256 5.36 3.24 14.36
CA LEU A 256 5.08 3.07 12.94
C LEU A 256 3.58 2.95 12.72
N ALA A 257 3.05 3.86 11.92
CA ALA A 257 1.69 3.86 11.42
C ALA A 257 1.67 4.58 10.07
N ILE A 258 0.84 4.10 9.14
CA ILE A 258 0.48 4.86 7.94
C ILE A 258 -0.80 5.61 8.30
N ASP A 259 -0.86 6.89 7.97
CA ASP A 259 -2.08 7.68 8.15
C ASP A 259 -3.14 7.23 7.15
N VAL A 260 -4.23 6.68 7.68
CA VAL A 260 -5.35 6.12 6.94
C VAL A 260 -6.67 6.81 7.25
N ASP A 261 -6.63 7.95 7.95
CA ASP A 261 -7.81 8.76 8.22
C ASP A 261 -8.17 9.57 6.97
N TRP A 262 -8.65 8.85 5.95
CA TRP A 262 -9.14 9.46 4.73
C TRP A 262 -10.60 9.84 4.96
N GLU A 263 -10.81 11.05 5.48
CA GLU A 263 -12.12 11.70 5.37
C GLU A 263 -12.39 11.90 3.87
N SER A 264 -13.09 10.95 3.25
CA SER A 264 -13.51 11.09 1.87
C SER A 264 -14.59 12.17 1.80
N GLU A 265 -14.37 13.19 0.98
CA GLU A 265 -15.38 14.21 0.67
C GLU A 265 -16.68 13.57 0.12
N ALA A 266 -16.61 12.35 -0.43
CA ALA A 266 -17.77 11.63 -0.94
C ALA A 266 -18.72 11.09 0.14
N PHE A 267 -18.31 11.05 1.41
CA PHE A 267 -19.16 10.66 2.55
C PHE A 267 -19.56 11.86 3.44
N ALA A 268 -19.09 13.07 3.12
CA ALA A 268 -19.40 14.27 3.89
C ALA A 268 -20.80 14.85 3.58
N ASP A 269 -21.43 14.42 2.48
CA ASP A 269 -22.72 14.94 2.00
C ASP A 269 -23.94 14.09 2.45
N ASP A 270 -23.77 13.00 3.20
CA ASP A 270 -24.88 12.15 3.68
C ASP A 270 -25.53 12.66 5.00
N ASP A 271 -25.10 13.82 5.53
CA ASP A 271 -25.56 14.42 6.79
C ASP A 271 -26.49 15.65 6.63
N GLU A 272 -27.09 15.89 5.45
CA GLU A 272 -28.18 16.91 5.27
C GLU A 272 -29.59 16.34 5.07
#